data_AF-A0A543A193-F1
#
_entry.id   AF-A0A543A193-F1
#
_cell.length_a   1.000
_cell.length_b   1.000
_cell.length_c   1.000
_cell.angle_alpha   90.00
_cell.angle_beta   90.00
_cell.angle_gamma   90.00
#
_symmetry.space_group_name_H-M   'P 1'
#
loop_
_entity.id
_entity.type
_entity.pdbx_description
1 polymer ?
#
loop_
_entity_poly.entity_id
_entity_poly.type
_entity_poly.pdbx_seq_one_letter_code
_entity_poly.pdbx_strand_id
1 'polypeptide(L)'
;MTGKRSIGGALRSMLRRPAASQAANQAATQGSTEAATRPESLHVREPVRLRRLPGTPTMFPSLGWFGGIGAAYLSVPLAGPVSVLRVHVPEKVEGQVDLRGFELYSGGTVVPVRAADQEVEQSSAAPSQPKGTNAFEYGSLRTKKETGAWWSVRLATPVEADELRVYNRRDGWGNRSRRLTVAVGGPDGGFHTVWSLDSDRVVSRTLALVSRLLGREVGADVLESEDSARAAHAEVLADLARLAEKGLLTPDAEEQRLLTALIPLRLPADAALTDDEWTLAGHLLAAERLRFPTTATSMPTYQLVLGSTVELRRLETEVNRAAAVIGGEPAGLTRHGFRDHGVLRKRSAGYVETMRHATALLTELGKPALMAYGTLLGAVREGDFLAHDDDVDMLIPLEAATREEAEPLLAALRDEIAERGWKVARPNNQLNFHITDPETGLHIDLFPLLVDGDATTLHMEKMKLRPIATSLVLPASEISFHGTALLAPADPEGFLAERYGPTWGTPDPFYDWPWKLSDASD
;
A
#
# COMPACT_ATOMS: atom_id res chain seq x y z
N MET A 1 -31.18 38.90 60.96
CA MET A 1 -31.42 37.62 61.65
C MET A 1 -30.24 36.72 61.29
N THR A 2 -29.13 36.82 62.04
CA THR A 2 -28.71 35.90 63.15
C THR A 2 -28.28 34.53 62.59
N GLY A 3 -27.03 34.07 62.62
CA GLY A 3 -25.74 34.56 63.15
C GLY A 3 -24.59 33.90 62.35
N LYS A 4 -23.41 34.53 62.18
CA LYS A 4 -22.25 34.55 63.12
C LYS A 4 -21.82 33.14 63.54
N ARG A 5 -20.56 32.70 63.60
CA ARG A 5 -19.18 33.20 63.45
C ARG A 5 -18.33 31.90 63.58
N SER A 6 -17.32 31.63 62.75
CA SER A 6 -15.93 32.12 62.82
C SER A 6 -15.06 31.48 63.93
N ILE A 7 -13.79 31.21 63.54
CA ILE A 7 -12.54 31.07 64.33
C ILE A 7 -12.37 29.72 65.05
N GLY A 8 -11.26 28.98 65.00
CA GLY A 8 -9.88 29.22 64.54
C GLY A 8 -8.88 28.71 65.60
N GLY A 9 -7.65 28.38 65.17
CA GLY A 9 -6.49 28.12 66.04
C GLY A 9 -6.25 26.63 66.34
N ALA A 10 -5.04 26.12 66.49
CA ALA A 10 -3.70 26.69 66.41
C ALA A 10 -2.67 25.52 66.36
N LEU A 11 -1.66 25.64 65.51
CA LEU A 11 -0.23 25.41 65.77
C LEU A 11 0.25 24.41 66.86
N ARG A 12 1.23 23.60 66.42
CA ARG A 12 2.46 23.11 67.09
C ARG A 12 2.38 21.92 68.07
N SER A 13 3.04 20.82 67.68
CA SER A 13 4.31 20.29 68.22
C SER A 13 4.37 18.78 67.96
N MET A 14 5.25 18.29 67.08
CA MET A 14 6.61 17.82 67.33
C MET A 14 6.78 16.74 68.41
N LEU A 15 7.39 15.63 67.96
CA LEU A 15 8.20 14.63 68.68
C LEU A 15 7.47 13.40 69.27
N ARG A 16 7.63 12.24 68.60
CA ARG A 16 8.49 11.11 69.05
C ARG A 16 8.20 9.82 68.25
N ARG A 17 9.22 9.27 67.58
CA ARG A 17 9.44 7.81 67.38
C ARG A 17 9.90 7.22 68.73
N PRO A 18 9.84 5.90 69.05
CA PRO A 18 10.14 4.70 68.21
C PRO A 18 9.21 3.47 68.45
N ALA A 19 9.01 2.53 67.50
CA ALA A 19 9.74 1.30 67.11
C ALA A 19 9.47 0.00 67.94
N ALA A 20 9.51 -1.13 67.19
CA ALA A 20 9.55 -2.57 67.55
C ALA A 20 8.19 -3.29 67.70
N SER A 21 7.84 -4.23 66.79
CA SER A 21 8.20 -5.68 66.77
C SER A 21 7.02 -6.49 67.36
N GLN A 22 6.44 -7.56 66.82
CA GLN A 22 6.90 -8.72 66.02
C GLN A 22 5.64 -9.54 65.65
N ALA A 23 5.69 -10.32 64.55
CA ALA A 23 5.06 -11.65 64.31
C ALA A 23 3.57 -11.89 64.70
N ALA A 24 2.68 -12.52 63.93
CA ALA A 24 2.80 -13.50 62.86
C ALA A 24 1.44 -13.62 62.14
N ASN A 25 1.46 -13.77 60.81
CA ASN A 25 0.80 -14.89 60.13
C ASN A 25 1.22 -14.91 58.66
N GLN A 26 2.24 -15.73 58.38
CA GLN A 26 2.48 -16.31 57.07
C GLN A 26 1.73 -17.65 57.03
N ALA A 27 0.85 -17.80 56.06
CA ALA A 27 0.53 -19.08 55.45
C ALA A 27 0.36 -18.84 53.95
N ALA A 28 1.23 -19.47 53.19
CA ALA A 28 1.38 -19.36 51.75
C ALA A 28 0.17 -19.94 51.00
N THR A 29 -0.09 -19.41 49.81
CA THR A 29 -0.25 -20.26 48.63
C THR A 29 0.10 -19.49 47.36
N GLN A 30 0.89 -20.16 46.54
CA GLN A 30 1.40 -19.76 45.25
C GLN A 30 0.25 -19.38 44.30
N GLY A 31 0.29 -18.16 43.75
CA GLY A 31 -0.54 -17.74 42.63
C GLY A 31 0.29 -17.83 41.36
N SER A 32 0.00 -18.84 40.55
CA SER A 32 0.59 -19.15 39.25
C SER A 32 0.59 -17.96 38.30
N THR A 33 1.73 -17.73 37.65
CA THR A 33 1.83 -17.03 36.36
C THR A 33 0.96 -17.76 35.33
N GLU A 34 -0.22 -17.25 35.04
CA GLU A 34 -0.99 -17.65 33.86
C GLU A 34 -0.24 -17.17 32.62
N ALA A 35 0.50 -18.10 32.01
CA ALA A 35 0.88 -18.00 30.62
C ALA A 35 -0.39 -17.84 29.79
N ALA A 36 -0.45 -16.82 28.92
CA ALA A 36 -1.50 -16.68 27.93
C ALA A 36 -1.71 -18.04 27.24
N THR A 37 -2.85 -18.66 27.51
CA THR A 37 -3.21 -19.97 27.01
C THR A 37 -3.32 -19.87 25.50
N ARG A 38 -2.34 -20.47 24.80
CA ARG A 38 -2.46 -20.75 23.37
C ARG A 38 -3.81 -21.46 23.18
N PRO A 39 -4.71 -20.95 22.31
CA PRO A 39 -5.88 -21.74 21.92
C PRO A 39 -5.40 -23.11 21.47
N GLU A 40 -6.08 -24.14 21.97
CA GLU A 40 -5.80 -25.54 21.64
C GLU A 40 -5.58 -25.70 20.14
N SER A 41 -4.59 -26.53 19.81
CA SER A 41 -3.99 -26.71 18.50
C SER A 41 -4.96 -26.60 17.32
N LEU A 42 -4.61 -25.75 16.36
CA LEU A 42 -5.15 -25.71 15.01
C LEU A 42 -5.04 -27.10 14.37
N HIS A 43 -6.10 -27.92 14.48
CA HIS A 43 -6.02 -29.37 14.24
C HIS A 43 -6.02 -29.80 12.76
N VAL A 44 -5.90 -28.87 11.80
CA VAL A 44 -5.78 -29.23 10.38
C VAL A 44 -4.58 -28.53 9.76
N ARG A 45 -3.40 -29.12 9.98
CA ARG A 45 -2.22 -28.72 9.22
C ARG A 45 -2.30 -29.36 7.84
N GLU A 46 -2.44 -28.56 6.79
CA GLU A 46 -2.34 -29.07 5.43
C GLU A 46 -0.99 -29.80 5.23
N PRO A 47 -0.95 -30.90 4.46
CA PRO A 47 0.30 -31.59 4.13
C PRO A 47 1.33 -30.62 3.52
N VAL A 48 2.61 -30.85 3.80
CA VAL A 48 3.73 -30.00 3.35
C VAL A 48 4.89 -30.81 2.77
N ARG A 49 4.64 -32.02 2.25
CA ARG A 49 5.67 -32.89 1.66
C ARG A 49 6.26 -32.27 0.39
N LEU A 50 5.42 -31.98 -0.60
CA LEU A 50 5.82 -31.30 -1.84
C LEU A 50 6.43 -29.94 -1.56
N ARG A 51 5.85 -29.20 -0.61
CA ARG A 51 6.38 -27.87 -0.21
C ARG A 51 7.83 -27.92 0.30
N ARG A 52 8.24 -29.04 0.89
CA ARG A 52 9.57 -29.25 1.47
C ARG A 52 10.57 -29.94 0.54
N LEU A 53 10.13 -30.36 -0.65
CA LEU A 53 11.06 -30.93 -1.63
C LEU A 53 12.11 -29.88 -2.04
N PRO A 54 13.36 -30.29 -2.26
CA PRO A 54 14.48 -29.38 -2.49
C PRO A 54 14.33 -28.58 -3.78
N GLY A 55 13.67 -29.13 -4.80
CA GLY A 55 13.41 -28.44 -6.06
C GLY A 55 12.29 -27.39 -5.99
N THR A 56 11.43 -27.41 -4.96
CA THR A 56 10.26 -26.51 -4.89
C THR A 56 10.61 -25.02 -4.91
N PRO A 57 11.60 -24.52 -4.15
CA PRO A 57 12.02 -23.12 -4.24
C PRO A 57 12.66 -22.76 -5.59
N THR A 58 13.28 -23.72 -6.27
CA THR A 58 13.90 -23.51 -7.59
C THR A 58 12.85 -23.48 -8.71
N MET A 59 11.84 -24.34 -8.64
CA MET A 59 10.71 -24.37 -9.57
C MET A 59 9.78 -23.16 -9.38
N PHE A 60 9.56 -22.74 -8.13
CA PHE A 60 8.62 -21.70 -7.77
C PHE A 60 9.26 -20.68 -6.79
N PRO A 61 10.17 -19.81 -7.27
CA PRO A 61 10.94 -18.88 -6.42
C PRO A 61 10.07 -17.94 -5.58
N SER A 62 8.86 -17.65 -6.05
CA SER A 62 7.89 -16.78 -5.39
C SER A 62 6.65 -17.51 -4.91
N LEU A 63 6.73 -18.83 -4.67
CA LEU A 63 5.59 -19.62 -4.20
C LEU A 63 4.92 -19.01 -2.96
N GLY A 64 3.59 -18.91 -3.03
CA GLY A 64 2.75 -18.33 -1.99
C GLY A 64 2.66 -16.81 -2.04
N TRP A 65 3.13 -16.17 -3.11
CA TRP A 65 2.97 -14.74 -3.29
C TRP A 65 1.49 -14.30 -3.35
N PHE A 66 1.24 -13.12 -2.80
CA PHE A 66 0.05 -12.31 -2.98
C PHE A 66 0.40 -10.84 -2.68
N GLY A 67 -0.32 -9.91 -3.29
CA GLY A 67 -0.11 -8.47 -3.21
C GLY A 67 -0.93 -7.75 -2.15
N GLY A 68 -0.76 -6.43 -2.11
CA GLY A 68 -1.42 -5.53 -1.14
C GLY A 68 -2.45 -4.58 -1.75
N ILE A 69 -2.87 -4.83 -2.98
CA ILE A 69 -3.80 -4.00 -3.77
C ILE A 69 -5.04 -4.80 -4.16
N GLY A 70 -6.10 -4.09 -4.60
CA GLY A 70 -7.37 -4.70 -5.01
C GLY A 70 -7.26 -5.72 -6.16
N ALA A 71 -6.17 -5.71 -6.92
CA ALA A 71 -5.98 -6.64 -8.04
C ALA A 71 -5.24 -7.95 -7.67
N ALA A 72 -4.58 -7.99 -6.51
CA ALA A 72 -3.59 -9.01 -6.17
C ALA A 72 -3.72 -9.59 -4.75
N TYR A 73 -4.79 -9.27 -4.02
CA TYR A 73 -5.02 -9.78 -2.66
C TYR A 73 -5.15 -11.31 -2.63
N LEU A 74 -5.00 -11.90 -1.44
CA LEU A 74 -5.33 -13.30 -1.22
C LEU A 74 -6.82 -13.41 -0.89
N SER A 75 -7.58 -14.05 -1.78
CA SER A 75 -8.98 -14.43 -1.55
C SER A 75 -9.04 -15.75 -0.79
N VAL A 76 -9.76 -15.78 0.33
CA VAL A 76 -9.99 -16.97 1.15
C VAL A 76 -11.50 -17.19 1.27
N PRO A 77 -12.04 -18.28 0.68
CA PRO A 77 -13.45 -18.63 0.84
C PRO A 77 -13.80 -18.95 2.30
N LEU A 78 -14.96 -18.49 2.75
CA LEU A 78 -15.51 -18.72 4.08
C LEU A 78 -16.83 -19.51 3.97
N ALA A 79 -17.06 -20.43 4.90
CA ALA A 79 -18.22 -21.33 4.87
C ALA A 79 -19.39 -20.87 5.76
N GLY A 80 -19.23 -19.76 6.49
CA GLY A 80 -20.24 -19.28 7.45
C GLY A 80 -19.71 -18.16 8.34
N PRO A 81 -20.49 -17.76 9.36
CA PRO A 81 -20.16 -16.62 10.21
C PRO A 81 -18.82 -16.75 10.92
N VAL A 82 -18.08 -15.63 10.95
CA VAL A 82 -16.76 -15.50 11.54
C VAL A 82 -16.88 -14.85 12.92
N SER A 83 -16.44 -15.55 13.96
CA SER A 83 -16.28 -15.02 15.31
C SER A 83 -14.81 -14.71 15.63
N VAL A 84 -13.89 -15.49 15.06
CA VAL A 84 -12.45 -15.32 15.24
C VAL A 84 -11.76 -15.51 13.90
N LEU A 85 -10.85 -14.61 13.55
CA LEU A 85 -9.92 -14.78 12.44
C LEU A 85 -8.50 -14.84 13.00
N ARG A 86 -7.71 -15.81 12.53
CA ARG A 86 -6.29 -15.93 12.86
C ARG A 86 -5.47 -16.11 11.60
N VAL A 87 -4.37 -15.38 11.52
CA VAL A 87 -3.34 -15.60 10.53
C VAL A 87 -2.03 -15.93 11.22
N HIS A 88 -1.28 -16.88 10.67
CA HIS A 88 -0.01 -17.26 11.26
C HIS A 88 0.99 -17.77 10.24
N VAL A 89 2.26 -17.62 10.58
CA VAL A 89 3.38 -18.30 9.95
C VAL A 89 3.45 -19.73 10.51
N PRO A 90 3.91 -20.73 9.74
CA PRO A 90 4.11 -22.08 10.26
C PRO A 90 4.97 -22.09 11.52
N GLU A 91 4.59 -22.89 12.52
CA GLU A 91 5.18 -22.88 13.87
C GLU A 91 6.70 -23.02 13.95
N LYS A 92 7.33 -23.66 12.95
CA LYS A 92 8.79 -23.92 12.92
C LYS A 92 9.52 -23.07 11.88
N VAL A 93 8.86 -22.03 11.39
CA VAL A 93 9.37 -21.17 10.34
C VAL A 93 9.52 -19.78 10.94
N GLU A 94 10.73 -19.23 10.82
CA GLU A 94 10.96 -17.83 11.14
C GLU A 94 10.25 -16.97 10.10
N GLY A 95 9.44 -16.02 10.56
CA GLY A 95 8.71 -15.12 9.69
C GLY A 95 8.05 -14.00 10.46
N GLN A 96 7.19 -13.27 9.78
CA GLN A 96 6.46 -12.14 10.33
C GLN A 96 5.07 -12.10 9.71
N VAL A 97 4.07 -11.73 10.51
CA VAL A 97 2.79 -11.26 9.98
C VAL A 97 2.92 -9.75 9.81
N ASP A 98 3.10 -9.30 8.58
CA ASP A 98 3.20 -7.87 8.21
C ASP A 98 2.22 -7.64 7.05
N LEU A 99 0.98 -7.36 7.42
CA LEU A 99 -0.14 -7.27 6.50
C LEU A 99 -0.66 -5.84 6.48
N ARG A 100 -1.17 -5.43 5.32
CA ARG A 100 -1.89 -4.17 5.21
C ARG A 100 -3.18 -4.26 6.00
N GLY A 101 -3.95 -5.33 5.88
CA GLY A 101 -5.21 -5.49 6.61
C GLY A 101 -6.07 -6.58 6.01
N PHE A 102 -7.28 -6.68 6.53
CA PHE A 102 -8.31 -7.61 6.08
C PHE A 102 -9.56 -6.88 5.62
N GLU A 103 -10.33 -7.53 4.76
CA GLU A 103 -11.73 -7.17 4.49
C GLU A 103 -12.58 -8.45 4.51
N LEU A 104 -13.76 -8.36 5.11
CA LEU A 104 -14.78 -9.40 5.03
C LEU A 104 -15.80 -9.02 3.96
N TYR A 105 -16.22 -9.99 3.18
CA TYR A 105 -17.18 -9.81 2.10
C TYR A 105 -18.35 -10.79 2.28
N SER A 106 -19.53 -10.33 1.87
CA SER A 106 -20.74 -11.15 1.76
C SER A 106 -21.47 -10.76 0.49
N GLY A 107 -21.70 -11.72 -0.42
CA GLY A 107 -22.33 -11.46 -1.71
C GLY A 107 -21.59 -10.40 -2.55
N GLY A 108 -20.26 -10.34 -2.45
CA GLY A 108 -19.43 -9.37 -3.15
C GLY A 108 -19.43 -7.95 -2.57
N THR A 109 -20.08 -7.72 -1.42
CA THR A 109 -20.07 -6.43 -0.71
C THR A 109 -19.22 -6.50 0.56
N VAL A 110 -18.45 -5.44 0.84
CA VAL A 110 -17.67 -5.32 2.08
C VAL A 110 -18.62 -5.29 3.28
N VAL A 111 -18.36 -6.11 4.28
CA VAL A 111 -19.04 -6.10 5.57
C VAL A 111 -18.24 -5.25 6.56
N PRO A 112 -18.74 -4.07 6.97
CA PRO A 112 -17.98 -3.17 7.82
C PRO A 112 -17.84 -3.72 9.25
N VAL A 113 -16.62 -3.69 9.78
CA VAL A 113 -16.33 -4.03 11.18
C VAL A 113 -15.76 -2.79 11.87
N ARG A 114 -16.40 -2.35 12.96
CA ARG A 114 -15.95 -1.16 13.70
C ARG A 114 -14.77 -1.50 14.59
N ALA A 115 -13.94 -0.50 14.89
CA ALA A 115 -12.82 -0.65 15.83
C ALA A 115 -13.26 -1.08 17.23
N ALA A 116 -14.46 -0.68 17.68
CA ALA A 116 -15.00 -1.06 18.98
C ALA A 116 -15.52 -2.50 19.05
N ASP A 117 -15.77 -3.13 17.89
CA ASP A 117 -16.41 -4.46 17.79
C ASP A 117 -15.37 -5.57 17.55
N GLN A 118 -14.09 -5.28 17.81
CA GLN A 118 -12.99 -6.22 17.61
C GLN A 118 -11.99 -6.19 18.76
N GLU A 119 -11.45 -7.35 19.08
CA GLU A 119 -10.36 -7.53 20.03
C GLU A 119 -9.19 -8.20 19.33
N VAL A 120 -8.03 -7.54 19.36
CA VAL A 120 -6.82 -7.97 18.66
C VAL A 120 -5.84 -8.59 19.64
N GLU A 121 -5.39 -9.79 19.31
CA GLU A 121 -4.27 -10.47 19.97
C GLU A 121 -3.19 -10.82 18.96
N GLN A 122 -1.94 -10.84 19.39
CA GLN A 122 -0.82 -11.22 18.54
C GLN A 122 0.34 -11.79 19.35
N SER A 123 1.19 -12.58 18.70
CA SER A 123 2.36 -13.18 19.34
C SER A 123 3.36 -12.13 19.84
N SER A 124 3.52 -11.05 19.08
CA SER A 124 4.37 -9.92 19.42
C SER A 124 3.97 -8.69 18.61
N ALA A 125 4.36 -7.49 19.06
CA ALA A 125 4.22 -6.24 18.30
C ALA A 125 5.59 -5.76 17.82
N ALA A 126 5.73 -5.41 16.53
CA ALA A 126 6.94 -4.77 16.05
C ALA A 126 7.07 -3.33 16.59
N PRO A 127 8.30 -2.82 16.75
CA PRO A 127 8.52 -1.42 17.14
C PRO A 127 7.87 -0.39 16.21
N SER A 128 7.71 -0.74 14.93
CA SER A 128 7.10 0.10 13.90
C SER A 128 5.59 -0.09 13.73
N GLN A 129 4.93 -0.86 14.61
CA GLN A 129 3.49 -1.02 14.58
C GLN A 129 2.80 0.25 15.13
N PRO A 130 1.75 0.78 14.48
CA PRO A 130 0.97 1.90 15.00
C PRO A 130 0.33 1.62 16.36
N LYS A 131 0.09 2.69 17.15
CA LYS A 131 -0.70 2.61 18.39
C LYS A 131 -2.19 2.47 18.06
N GLY A 132 -2.87 1.50 18.67
CA GLY A 132 -4.23 1.13 18.31
C GLY A 132 -4.23 0.25 17.05
N THR A 133 -4.53 -1.03 17.20
CA THR A 133 -4.58 -1.98 16.09
C THR A 133 -6.01 -2.27 15.70
N ASN A 134 -6.30 -2.09 14.42
CA ASN A 134 -7.59 -2.42 13.81
C ASN A 134 -7.33 -3.33 12.61
N ALA A 135 -7.81 -4.57 12.66
CA ALA A 135 -7.65 -5.61 11.63
C ALA A 135 -8.12 -5.15 10.24
N PHE A 136 -9.17 -4.34 10.25
CA PHE A 136 -9.93 -3.92 9.08
C PHE A 136 -9.59 -2.50 8.65
N GLU A 137 -8.52 -1.93 9.22
CA GLU A 137 -7.93 -0.67 8.81
C GLU A 137 -6.51 -0.90 8.30
N TYR A 138 -6.21 -0.28 7.16
CA TYR A 138 -4.96 -0.53 6.47
C TYR A 138 -3.73 0.05 7.19
N GLY A 139 -2.68 -0.77 7.33
CA GLY A 139 -1.35 -0.38 7.81
C GLY A 139 -1.08 -0.69 9.29
N SER A 140 -1.96 -1.43 9.97
CA SER A 140 -1.92 -1.61 11.42
C SER A 140 -1.30 -2.92 11.91
N LEU A 141 -1.05 -3.91 11.04
CA LEU A 141 -0.80 -5.30 11.43
C LEU A 141 0.66 -5.72 11.27
N ARG A 142 1.43 -5.71 12.36
CA ARG A 142 2.87 -6.05 12.28
C ARG A 142 3.43 -6.72 13.54
N THR A 143 3.69 -8.02 13.45
CA THR A 143 4.44 -8.75 14.49
C THR A 143 5.93 -8.48 14.42
N LYS A 144 6.72 -8.87 15.42
CA LYS A 144 8.18 -9.01 15.23
C LYS A 144 8.47 -10.16 14.26
N LYS A 145 9.68 -10.18 13.71
CA LYS A 145 10.20 -11.36 13.02
C LYS A 145 10.55 -12.41 14.07
N GLU A 146 9.82 -13.53 14.08
CA GLU A 146 9.95 -14.60 15.06
C GLU A 146 9.47 -15.94 14.50
N THR A 147 9.81 -17.03 15.18
CA THR A 147 9.39 -18.37 14.79
C THR A 147 7.91 -18.58 15.11
N GLY A 148 7.10 -18.87 14.09
CA GLY A 148 5.66 -19.12 14.27
C GLY A 148 4.86 -17.87 14.65
N ALA A 149 5.26 -16.69 14.16
CA ALA A 149 4.54 -15.44 14.36
C ALA A 149 3.05 -15.57 14.00
N TRP A 150 2.17 -15.01 14.81
CA TRP A 150 0.73 -15.08 14.58
C TRP A 150 0.00 -13.80 15.02
N TRP A 151 -1.16 -13.60 14.42
CA TRP A 151 -2.05 -12.49 14.70
C TRP A 151 -3.51 -12.98 14.67
N SER A 152 -4.35 -12.49 15.57
CA SER A 152 -5.73 -12.93 15.75
C SER A 152 -6.66 -11.76 16.04
N VAL A 153 -7.86 -11.79 15.47
CA VAL A 153 -8.97 -10.90 15.84
C VAL A 153 -10.17 -11.71 16.29
N ARG A 154 -10.75 -11.35 17.42
CA ARG A 154 -12.04 -11.81 17.88
C ARG A 154 -13.06 -10.70 17.61
N LEU A 155 -14.19 -11.07 17.02
CA LEU A 155 -15.29 -10.15 16.75
C LEU A 155 -16.29 -10.22 17.91
N ALA A 156 -16.78 -9.06 18.36
CA ALA A 156 -17.74 -8.96 19.45
C ALA A 156 -19.05 -9.70 19.12
N THR A 157 -19.45 -9.66 17.86
CA THR A 157 -20.56 -10.44 17.30
C THR A 157 -20.07 -11.20 16.07
N PRO A 158 -20.51 -12.45 15.85
CA PRO A 158 -20.20 -13.19 14.64
C PRO A 158 -20.62 -12.38 13.40
N VAL A 159 -19.75 -12.34 12.39
CA VAL A 159 -19.98 -11.61 11.14
C VAL A 159 -20.23 -12.60 10.01
N GLU A 160 -21.39 -12.50 9.38
CA GLU A 160 -21.72 -13.26 8.17
C GLU A 160 -20.82 -12.81 7.00
N ALA A 161 -20.01 -13.73 6.47
CA ALA A 161 -19.10 -13.49 5.36
C ALA A 161 -18.86 -14.77 4.56
N ASP A 162 -18.73 -14.64 3.23
CA ASP A 162 -18.39 -15.72 2.30
C ASP A 162 -16.96 -15.63 1.74
N GLU A 163 -16.30 -14.47 1.92
CA GLU A 163 -14.93 -14.25 1.50
C GLU A 163 -14.17 -13.40 2.54
N LEU A 164 -12.95 -13.81 2.86
CA LEU A 164 -11.93 -13.00 3.49
C LEU A 164 -10.91 -12.57 2.45
N ARG A 165 -10.68 -11.26 2.32
CA ARG A 165 -9.56 -10.71 1.55
C ARG A 165 -8.42 -10.35 2.47
N VAL A 166 -7.24 -10.88 2.19
CA VAL A 166 -6.02 -10.58 2.93
C VAL A 166 -5.09 -9.76 2.05
N TYR A 167 -4.73 -8.57 2.52
CA TYR A 167 -3.86 -7.65 1.80
C TYR A 167 -2.45 -7.69 2.38
N ASN A 168 -1.48 -8.05 1.56
CA ASN A 168 -0.06 -7.98 1.94
C ASN A 168 0.40 -6.52 2.06
N ARG A 169 1.59 -6.29 2.61
CA ARG A 169 2.20 -4.95 2.60
C ARG A 169 2.34 -4.39 1.18
N ARG A 170 2.42 -3.06 1.03
CA ARG A 170 2.59 -2.43 -0.30
C ARG A 170 4.04 -2.12 -0.65
N ASP A 171 4.96 -2.10 0.30
CA ASP A 171 6.37 -1.78 0.04
C ASP A 171 7.20 -2.98 -0.47
N GLY A 172 8.44 -2.73 -0.88
CA GLY A 172 9.35 -3.76 -1.39
C GLY A 172 10.34 -4.34 -0.38
N TRP A 173 10.17 -4.09 0.92
CA TRP A 173 11.16 -4.48 1.93
C TRP A 173 10.89 -5.88 2.52
N GLY A 174 11.98 -6.65 2.67
CA GLY A 174 11.97 -7.94 3.35
C GLY A 174 11.30 -9.07 2.56
N ASN A 175 11.18 -10.24 3.20
CA ASN A 175 10.39 -11.33 2.65
C ASN A 175 8.91 -11.07 2.98
N ARG A 176 8.12 -10.68 1.98
CA ARG A 176 6.66 -10.59 2.10
C ARG A 176 6.07 -11.85 2.71
N SER A 177 4.94 -11.72 3.42
CA SER A 177 4.23 -12.88 3.94
C SER A 177 3.81 -13.77 2.77
N ARG A 178 4.46 -14.93 2.62
CA ARG A 178 4.22 -15.92 1.55
C ARG A 178 4.08 -17.36 2.07
N ARG A 179 4.15 -17.51 3.39
CA ARG A 179 3.92 -18.76 4.13
C ARG A 179 2.88 -18.47 5.21
N LEU A 180 1.73 -17.97 4.77
CA LEU A 180 0.64 -17.57 5.65
C LEU A 180 -0.42 -18.68 5.68
N THR A 181 -0.90 -18.99 6.86
CA THR A 181 -2.04 -19.87 7.09
C THR A 181 -3.14 -19.05 7.74
N VAL A 182 -4.38 -19.24 7.29
CA VAL A 182 -5.58 -18.58 7.77
C VAL A 182 -6.47 -19.61 8.44
N ALA A 183 -6.91 -19.28 9.64
CA ALA A 183 -7.84 -20.07 10.42
C ALA A 183 -9.00 -19.20 10.91
N VAL A 184 -10.18 -19.82 11.02
CA VAL A 184 -11.43 -19.15 11.35
C VAL A 184 -12.15 -19.93 12.43
N GLY A 185 -12.76 -19.17 13.36
CA GLY A 185 -13.63 -19.65 14.41
C GLY A 185 -15.07 -19.25 14.16
N GLY A 186 -16.00 -20.20 14.22
CA GLY A 186 -17.43 -19.96 14.14
C GLY A 186 -18.08 -19.61 15.48
N PRO A 187 -19.39 -19.29 15.50
CA PRO A 187 -20.16 -19.06 16.73
C PRO A 187 -20.35 -20.34 17.57
N ASP A 188 -20.20 -21.51 16.96
CA ASP A 188 -20.24 -22.83 17.60
C ASP A 188 -18.97 -23.16 18.40
N GLY A 189 -17.96 -22.27 18.36
CA GLY A 189 -16.67 -22.47 18.98
C GLY A 189 -15.70 -23.34 18.16
N GLY A 190 -16.13 -23.84 17.00
CA GLY A 190 -15.29 -24.62 16.10
C GLY A 190 -14.22 -23.74 15.47
N PHE A 191 -12.95 -24.13 15.57
CA PHE A 191 -11.80 -23.37 15.07
C PHE A 191 -10.95 -24.22 14.12
N HIS A 192 -10.84 -23.82 12.86
CA HIS A 192 -10.21 -24.64 11.82
C HIS A 192 -9.39 -23.81 10.83
N THR A 193 -8.36 -24.44 10.26
CA THR A 193 -7.62 -23.85 9.13
C THR A 193 -8.50 -23.88 7.90
N VAL A 194 -8.73 -22.71 7.30
CA VAL A 194 -9.52 -22.55 6.07
C VAL A 194 -8.63 -22.43 4.84
N TRP A 195 -7.39 -21.94 5.02
CA TRP A 195 -6.46 -21.76 3.91
C TRP A 195 -5.00 -21.81 4.35
N SER A 196 -4.11 -22.37 3.51
CA SER A 196 -2.65 -22.27 3.72
C SER A 196 -1.91 -22.02 2.41
N LEU A 197 -1.04 -21.01 2.43
CA LEU A 197 -0.03 -20.78 1.39
C LEU A 197 1.27 -21.57 1.64
N ASP A 198 1.36 -22.24 2.79
CA ASP A 198 2.41 -23.20 3.09
C ASP A 198 1.86 -24.62 3.08
N SER A 199 1.57 -25.15 1.89
CA SER A 199 1.00 -26.49 1.73
C SER A 199 1.30 -27.17 0.40
N ASP A 200 1.06 -28.48 0.36
CA ASP A 200 1.11 -29.28 -0.87
C ASP A 200 -0.01 -28.87 -1.82
N ARG A 201 -1.13 -28.35 -1.31
CA ARG A 201 -2.24 -27.88 -2.13
C ARG A 201 -1.80 -26.75 -3.06
N VAL A 202 -1.09 -25.74 -2.56
CA VAL A 202 -0.61 -24.65 -3.43
C VAL A 202 0.41 -25.14 -4.46
N VAL A 203 1.29 -26.09 -4.10
CA VAL A 203 2.24 -26.68 -5.05
C VAL A 203 1.52 -27.46 -6.14
N SER A 204 0.63 -28.39 -5.76
CA SER A 204 -0.14 -29.21 -6.70
C SER A 204 -1.04 -28.37 -7.60
N ARG A 205 -1.68 -27.33 -7.06
CA ARG A 205 -2.48 -26.40 -7.89
C ARG A 205 -1.62 -25.64 -8.90
N THR A 206 -0.41 -25.23 -8.53
CA THR A 206 0.52 -24.55 -9.44
C THR A 206 1.00 -25.50 -10.54
N LEU A 207 1.40 -26.72 -10.20
CA LEU A 207 1.78 -27.76 -11.18
C LEU A 207 0.63 -28.12 -12.12
N ALA A 208 -0.58 -28.29 -11.59
CA ALA A 208 -1.77 -28.60 -12.37
C ALA A 208 -2.14 -27.45 -13.32
N LEU A 209 -2.03 -26.20 -12.87
CA LEU A 209 -2.22 -25.02 -13.70
C LEU A 209 -1.23 -24.98 -14.87
N VAL A 210 0.06 -25.12 -14.57
CA VAL A 210 1.11 -25.16 -15.60
C VAL A 210 0.83 -26.30 -16.58
N SER A 211 0.57 -27.51 -16.08
CA SER A 211 0.29 -28.67 -16.94
C SER A 211 -0.90 -28.43 -17.88
N ARG A 212 -1.97 -27.83 -17.35
CA ARG A 212 -3.17 -27.49 -18.13
C ARG A 212 -2.88 -26.45 -19.21
N LEU A 213 -2.14 -25.39 -18.89
CA LEU A 213 -1.79 -24.34 -19.85
C LEU A 213 -0.88 -24.87 -20.96
N LEU A 214 0.07 -25.77 -20.61
CA LEU A 214 1.02 -26.32 -21.56
C LEU A 214 0.47 -27.49 -22.39
N GLY A 215 -0.64 -28.10 -21.96
CA GLY A 215 -1.18 -29.31 -22.59
C GLY A 215 -0.31 -30.56 -22.41
N ARG A 216 0.60 -30.55 -21.43
CA ARG A 216 1.48 -31.68 -21.06
C ARG A 216 1.61 -31.77 -19.55
N GLU A 217 1.84 -32.97 -19.03
CA GLU A 217 2.02 -33.16 -17.58
C GLU A 217 3.38 -32.60 -17.12
N VAL A 218 3.35 -31.78 -16.07
CA VAL A 218 4.52 -31.38 -15.28
C VAL A 218 4.34 -31.99 -13.89
N GLY A 219 4.92 -33.18 -13.71
CA GLY A 219 4.75 -33.99 -12.51
C GLY A 219 5.49 -33.43 -11.29
N ALA A 220 5.16 -33.95 -10.11
CA ALA A 220 5.81 -33.56 -8.86
C ALA A 220 7.26 -34.09 -8.72
N ASP A 221 7.63 -35.07 -9.55
CA ASP A 221 8.98 -35.64 -9.64
C ASP A 221 10.03 -34.59 -10.03
N VAL A 222 9.65 -33.56 -10.79
CA VAL A 222 10.55 -32.44 -11.12
C VAL A 222 11.05 -31.69 -9.87
N LEU A 223 10.35 -31.82 -8.75
CA LEU A 223 10.69 -31.16 -7.49
C LEU A 223 11.68 -31.96 -6.64
N GLU A 224 11.98 -33.22 -6.99
CA GLU A 224 12.81 -34.12 -6.17
C GLU A 224 14.26 -33.65 -6.01
N SER A 225 14.77 -32.85 -6.95
CA SER A 225 16.11 -32.26 -6.90
C SER A 225 16.10 -30.82 -7.44
N GLU A 226 17.09 -30.02 -7.03
CA GLU A 226 17.26 -28.66 -7.55
C GLU A 226 17.58 -28.64 -9.05
N ASP A 227 18.37 -29.60 -9.54
CA ASP A 227 18.76 -29.67 -10.96
C ASP A 227 17.57 -30.01 -11.87
N SER A 228 16.77 -31.01 -11.49
CA SER A 228 15.54 -31.34 -12.22
C SER A 228 14.55 -30.18 -12.22
N ALA A 229 14.40 -29.51 -11.07
CA ALA A 229 13.52 -28.35 -10.96
C ALA A 229 14.01 -27.18 -11.81
N ARG A 230 15.32 -26.94 -11.88
CA ARG A 230 15.90 -25.86 -12.70
C ARG A 230 15.67 -26.10 -14.19
N ALA A 231 15.88 -27.34 -14.65
CA ALA A 231 15.62 -27.71 -16.04
C ALA A 231 14.13 -27.57 -16.38
N ALA A 232 13.24 -28.10 -15.54
CA ALA A 232 11.80 -27.99 -15.72
C ALA A 232 11.31 -26.54 -15.67
N HIS A 233 11.85 -25.72 -14.76
CA HIS A 233 11.51 -24.30 -14.65
C HIS A 233 11.86 -23.55 -15.94
N ALA A 234 13.07 -23.72 -16.47
CA ALA A 234 13.48 -23.08 -17.72
C ALA A 234 12.58 -23.49 -18.91
N GLU A 235 12.26 -24.79 -19.03
CA GLU A 235 11.37 -25.30 -20.09
C GLU A 235 9.95 -24.74 -19.96
N VAL A 236 9.40 -24.74 -18.74
CA VAL A 236 8.07 -24.22 -18.44
C VAL A 236 7.97 -22.72 -18.72
N LEU A 237 8.97 -21.93 -18.31
CA LEU A 237 9.01 -20.50 -18.60
C LEU A 237 9.02 -20.23 -20.10
N ALA A 238 9.89 -20.91 -20.85
CA ALA A 238 9.97 -20.74 -22.29
C ALA A 238 8.66 -21.12 -23.00
N ASP A 239 7.98 -22.18 -22.56
CA ASP A 239 6.68 -22.57 -23.08
C ASP A 239 5.58 -21.52 -22.75
N LEU A 240 5.53 -21.06 -21.50
CA LEU A 240 4.55 -20.06 -21.06
C LEU A 240 4.77 -18.71 -21.74
N ALA A 241 6.02 -18.29 -21.94
CA ALA A 241 6.36 -17.08 -22.68
C ALA A 241 5.83 -17.15 -24.12
N ARG A 242 6.07 -18.27 -24.83
CA ARG A 242 5.51 -18.52 -26.18
C ARG A 242 3.99 -18.54 -26.22
N LEU A 243 3.33 -18.99 -25.15
CA LEU A 243 1.86 -18.96 -25.06
C LEU A 243 1.35 -17.54 -24.77
N ALA A 244 2.02 -16.79 -23.90
CA ALA A 244 1.71 -15.41 -23.57
C ALA A 244 1.76 -14.49 -24.80
N GLU A 245 2.70 -14.73 -25.72
CA GLU A 245 2.79 -14.01 -27.01
C GLU A 245 1.59 -14.26 -27.94
N LYS A 246 0.80 -15.30 -27.71
CA LYS A 246 -0.36 -15.67 -28.55
C LYS A 246 -1.70 -15.22 -27.96
N GLY A 247 -1.74 -14.87 -26.68
CA GLY A 247 -2.98 -14.49 -26.02
C GLY A 247 -2.91 -14.60 -24.50
N LEU A 248 -4.03 -14.28 -23.87
CA LEU A 248 -4.17 -14.32 -22.42
C LEU A 248 -4.04 -15.76 -21.89
N LEU A 249 -2.99 -16.04 -21.11
CA LEU A 249 -2.80 -17.33 -20.44
C LEU A 249 -4.03 -17.76 -19.61
N THR A 250 -4.59 -16.84 -18.81
CA THR A 250 -5.80 -17.09 -18.03
C THR A 250 -6.46 -15.77 -17.58
N PRO A 251 -7.79 -15.67 -17.61
CA PRO A 251 -8.52 -14.54 -17.01
C PRO A 251 -8.72 -14.69 -15.50
N ASP A 252 -8.42 -15.86 -14.92
CA ASP A 252 -8.67 -16.13 -13.50
C ASP A 252 -7.64 -15.43 -12.59
N ALA A 253 -8.15 -14.75 -11.56
CA ALA A 253 -7.35 -13.99 -10.61
C ALA A 253 -6.36 -14.83 -9.83
N GLU A 254 -6.81 -16.00 -9.37
CA GLU A 254 -6.01 -16.87 -8.55
C GLU A 254 -4.94 -17.55 -9.39
N GLU A 255 -5.27 -17.97 -10.61
CA GLU A 255 -4.32 -18.56 -11.54
C GLU A 255 -3.22 -17.57 -11.95
N GLN A 256 -3.55 -16.30 -12.24
CA GLN A 256 -2.53 -15.28 -12.49
C GLN A 256 -1.57 -15.13 -11.30
N ARG A 257 -2.10 -15.13 -10.07
CA ARG A 257 -1.28 -15.09 -8.84
C ARG A 257 -0.42 -16.34 -8.67
N LEU A 258 -0.92 -17.52 -9.03
CA LEU A 258 -0.13 -18.77 -9.02
C LEU A 258 1.00 -18.73 -10.06
N LEU A 259 0.77 -18.15 -11.25
CA LEU A 259 1.82 -17.98 -12.25
C LEU A 259 2.92 -17.02 -11.79
N THR A 260 2.62 -16.02 -10.96
CA THR A 260 3.65 -15.16 -10.34
C THR A 260 4.64 -15.97 -9.49
N ALA A 261 4.28 -17.18 -9.03
CA ALA A 261 5.20 -18.03 -8.27
C ALA A 261 6.45 -18.45 -9.08
N LEU A 262 6.37 -18.46 -10.41
CA LEU A 262 7.47 -18.80 -11.33
C LEU A 262 8.49 -17.66 -11.43
N ILE A 263 8.08 -16.41 -11.24
CA ILE A 263 8.96 -15.25 -11.41
C ILE A 263 9.67 -14.97 -10.09
N PRO A 264 11.01 -14.87 -10.05
CA PRO A 264 11.71 -14.46 -8.85
C PRO A 264 11.41 -12.98 -8.54
N LEU A 265 10.95 -12.70 -7.32
CA LEU A 265 10.72 -11.32 -6.83
C LEU A 265 11.92 -10.76 -6.06
N ARG A 266 13.00 -11.53 -6.02
CA ARG A 266 14.28 -11.17 -5.43
C ARG A 266 15.36 -11.97 -6.11
N LEU A 267 16.40 -11.28 -6.57
CA LEU A 267 17.56 -11.89 -7.19
C LEU A 267 18.81 -11.75 -6.30
N PRO A 268 19.80 -12.66 -6.42
CA PRO A 268 21.14 -12.41 -5.92
C PRO A 268 21.74 -11.13 -6.53
N ALA A 269 22.78 -10.60 -5.90
CA ALA A 269 23.57 -9.52 -6.51
C ALA A 269 24.11 -9.99 -7.88
N ASP A 270 24.08 -9.10 -8.86
CA ASP A 270 24.55 -9.32 -10.24
C ASP A 270 23.75 -10.33 -11.08
N ALA A 271 22.63 -10.84 -10.57
CA ALA A 271 21.68 -11.64 -11.34
C ALA A 271 20.58 -10.77 -11.96
N ALA A 272 20.12 -11.14 -13.15
CA ALA A 272 19.02 -10.50 -13.87
C ALA A 272 17.93 -11.52 -14.20
N LEU A 273 16.71 -11.03 -14.45
CA LEU A 273 15.67 -11.86 -15.04
C LEU A 273 16.07 -12.28 -16.46
N THR A 274 15.75 -13.52 -16.81
CA THR A 274 15.82 -14.06 -18.16
C THR A 274 14.76 -13.41 -19.07
N ASP A 275 14.90 -13.52 -20.39
CA ASP A 275 13.92 -12.99 -21.33
C ASP A 275 12.53 -13.61 -21.17
N ASP A 276 12.45 -14.91 -20.84
CA ASP A 276 11.18 -15.59 -20.60
C ASP A 276 10.52 -15.11 -19.29
N GLU A 277 11.30 -14.85 -18.23
CA GLU A 277 10.79 -14.25 -16.99
C GLU A 277 10.29 -12.82 -17.21
N TRP A 278 11.00 -12.02 -18.01
CA TRP A 278 10.56 -10.69 -18.41
C TRP A 278 9.24 -10.74 -19.17
N THR A 279 9.13 -11.65 -20.13
CA THR A 279 7.91 -11.83 -20.94
C THR A 279 6.73 -12.23 -20.06
N LEU A 280 6.93 -13.19 -19.16
CA LEU A 280 5.88 -13.63 -18.24
C LEU A 280 5.50 -12.53 -17.22
N ALA A 281 6.47 -11.76 -16.71
CA ALA A 281 6.22 -10.63 -15.82
C ALA A 281 5.39 -9.53 -16.50
N GLY A 282 5.76 -9.15 -17.72
CA GLY A 282 5.01 -8.21 -18.54
C GLY A 282 3.59 -8.70 -18.81
N HIS A 283 3.44 -9.98 -19.14
CA HIS A 283 2.15 -10.61 -19.38
C HIS A 283 1.23 -10.59 -18.17
N LEU A 284 1.73 -10.98 -16.99
CA LEU A 284 0.92 -11.01 -15.77
C LEU A 284 0.48 -9.61 -15.32
N LEU A 285 1.33 -8.59 -15.49
CA LEU A 285 0.98 -7.20 -15.19
C LEU A 285 0.00 -6.61 -16.21
N ALA A 286 0.14 -6.93 -17.50
CA ALA A 286 -0.85 -6.56 -18.51
C ALA A 286 -2.21 -7.22 -18.24
N ALA A 287 -2.21 -8.51 -17.87
CA ALA A 287 -3.40 -9.26 -17.51
C ALA A 287 -4.05 -8.74 -16.22
N GLU A 288 -3.28 -8.30 -15.23
CA GLU A 288 -3.76 -7.62 -14.03
C GLU A 288 -4.51 -6.33 -14.40
N ARG A 289 -3.92 -5.51 -15.27
CA ARG A 289 -4.54 -4.27 -15.77
C ARG A 289 -5.81 -4.53 -16.58
N LEU A 290 -5.83 -5.56 -17.41
CA LEU A 290 -7.02 -5.93 -18.18
C LEU A 290 -8.21 -6.28 -17.25
N ARG A 291 -7.94 -6.94 -16.12
CA ARG A 291 -8.97 -7.25 -15.11
C ARG A 291 -9.37 -6.03 -14.27
N PHE A 292 -8.40 -5.17 -13.94
CA PHE A 292 -8.59 -4.03 -13.05
C PHE A 292 -8.01 -2.73 -13.65
N PRO A 293 -8.62 -2.17 -14.71
CA PRO A 293 -8.02 -1.08 -15.49
C PRO A 293 -7.81 0.21 -14.68
N THR A 294 -8.58 0.42 -13.62
CA THR A 294 -8.50 1.60 -12.76
C THR A 294 -7.50 1.45 -11.60
N THR A 295 -6.98 0.24 -11.35
CA THR A 295 -6.09 -0.03 -10.21
C THR A 295 -4.64 0.01 -10.67
N ALA A 296 -3.83 0.85 -10.02
CA ALA A 296 -2.39 0.86 -10.27
C ALA A 296 -1.76 -0.48 -9.86
N THR A 297 -0.85 -0.98 -10.69
CA THR A 297 -0.11 -2.21 -10.40
C THR A 297 0.79 -2.05 -9.17
N SER A 298 0.99 -3.12 -8.40
CA SER A 298 1.79 -3.07 -7.15
C SER A 298 3.30 -3.11 -7.43
N MET A 299 3.84 -2.05 -8.03
CA MET A 299 5.25 -1.99 -8.43
C MET A 299 6.28 -2.23 -7.33
N PRO A 300 6.11 -1.78 -6.06
CA PRO A 300 7.11 -2.05 -5.04
C PRO A 300 7.29 -3.55 -4.74
N THR A 301 6.36 -4.41 -5.16
CA THR A 301 6.54 -5.87 -5.13
C THR A 301 7.82 -6.30 -5.88
N TYR A 302 8.16 -5.60 -6.96
CA TYR A 302 9.27 -5.90 -7.86
C TYR A 302 10.53 -5.07 -7.54
N GLN A 303 10.55 -4.31 -6.44
CA GLN A 303 11.68 -3.43 -6.09
C GLN A 303 13.03 -4.15 -6.05
N LEU A 304 13.07 -5.42 -5.62
CA LEU A 304 14.31 -6.21 -5.53
C LEU A 304 14.73 -6.88 -6.85
N VAL A 305 14.01 -6.60 -7.94
CA VAL A 305 14.37 -7.00 -9.32
C VAL A 305 14.38 -5.82 -10.30
N LEU A 306 13.87 -4.66 -9.88
CA LEU A 306 13.85 -3.42 -10.66
C LEU A 306 14.83 -2.42 -10.04
N GLY A 307 16.12 -2.70 -10.18
CA GLY A 307 17.21 -1.94 -9.57
C GLY A 307 17.74 -0.79 -10.42
N SER A 308 17.34 -0.66 -11.69
CA SER A 308 17.86 0.33 -12.64
C SER A 308 16.77 0.90 -13.57
N THR A 309 17.01 2.06 -14.16
CA THR A 309 16.12 2.65 -15.17
C THR A 309 16.00 1.78 -16.43
N VAL A 310 17.04 1.01 -16.77
CA VAL A 310 17.04 0.05 -17.88
C VAL A 310 16.01 -1.06 -17.63
N GLU A 311 15.99 -1.62 -16.42
CA GLU A 311 15.04 -2.67 -16.04
C GLU A 311 13.60 -2.14 -15.98
N LEU A 312 13.40 -0.91 -15.50
CA LEU A 312 12.09 -0.26 -15.51
C LEU A 312 11.54 -0.09 -16.93
N ARG A 313 12.38 0.39 -17.87
CA ARG A 313 12.00 0.55 -19.28
C ARG A 313 11.78 -0.80 -19.97
N ARG A 314 12.57 -1.81 -19.63
CA ARG A 314 12.39 -3.18 -20.13
C ARG A 314 11.03 -3.71 -19.70
N LEU A 315 10.67 -3.56 -18.42
CA LEU A 315 9.36 -4.01 -17.93
C LEU A 315 8.21 -3.31 -18.63
N GLU A 316 8.28 -1.98 -18.79
CA GLU A 316 7.26 -1.21 -19.51
C GLU A 316 7.09 -1.70 -20.95
N THR A 317 8.20 -2.01 -21.63
CA THR A 317 8.18 -2.59 -22.98
C THR A 317 7.44 -3.94 -23.00
N GLU A 318 7.73 -4.82 -22.05
CA GLU A 318 7.08 -6.15 -21.99
C GLU A 318 5.61 -6.06 -21.62
N VAL A 319 5.22 -5.17 -20.70
CA VAL A 319 3.81 -4.92 -20.37
C VAL A 319 3.05 -4.42 -21.60
N ASN A 320 3.61 -3.47 -22.34
CA ASN A 320 2.97 -2.92 -23.54
C ASN A 320 2.92 -3.93 -24.69
N ARG A 321 3.95 -4.76 -24.85
CA ARG A 321 3.93 -5.88 -25.80
C ARG A 321 2.80 -6.85 -25.47
N ALA A 322 2.69 -7.28 -24.21
CA ALA A 322 1.65 -8.19 -23.79
C ALA A 322 0.25 -7.55 -23.90
N ALA A 323 0.08 -6.28 -23.52
CA ALA A 323 -1.16 -5.54 -23.67
C ALA A 323 -1.66 -5.56 -25.13
N ALA A 324 -0.78 -5.31 -26.10
CA ALA A 324 -1.13 -5.38 -27.52
C ALA A 324 -1.63 -6.77 -27.96
N VAL A 325 -1.09 -7.84 -27.36
CA VAL A 325 -1.52 -9.23 -27.65
C VAL A 325 -2.86 -9.55 -27.02
N ILE A 326 -3.10 -9.13 -25.77
CA ILE A 326 -4.30 -9.50 -25.01
C ILE A 326 -5.46 -8.49 -25.13
N GLY A 327 -5.28 -7.42 -25.90
CA GLY A 327 -6.30 -6.38 -26.12
C GLY A 327 -6.38 -5.33 -25.00
N GLY A 328 -5.27 -5.06 -24.31
CA GLY A 328 -5.15 -3.99 -23.32
C GLY A 328 -4.63 -2.68 -23.92
N GLU A 329 -4.89 -1.57 -23.22
CA GLU A 329 -4.39 -0.24 -23.60
C GLU A 329 -2.91 -0.05 -23.23
N PRO A 330 -2.15 0.73 -24.03
CA PRO A 330 -0.78 1.12 -23.68
C PRO A 330 -0.70 1.83 -22.33
N ALA A 331 0.32 1.46 -21.56
CA ALA A 331 0.56 1.94 -20.21
C ALA A 331 1.95 2.59 -20.08
N GLY A 332 2.02 3.67 -19.33
CA GLY A 332 3.28 4.24 -18.84
C GLY A 332 3.56 3.77 -17.42
N LEU A 333 4.83 3.49 -17.11
CA LEU A 333 5.27 3.18 -15.76
C LEU A 333 5.51 4.47 -14.96
N THR A 334 4.74 4.68 -13.90
CA THR A 334 4.88 5.83 -13.00
C THR A 334 5.28 5.38 -11.59
N ARG A 335 5.58 6.34 -10.70
CA ARG A 335 5.84 6.06 -9.27
C ARG A 335 4.68 5.34 -8.58
N HIS A 336 3.46 5.43 -9.12
CA HIS A 336 2.26 4.78 -8.58
C HIS A 336 2.01 3.38 -9.16
N GLY A 337 2.66 3.07 -10.29
CA GLY A 337 2.57 1.82 -11.02
C GLY A 337 2.27 2.05 -12.49
N PHE A 338 1.87 0.99 -13.20
CA PHE A 338 1.43 1.15 -14.58
C PHE A 338 0.10 1.91 -14.62
N ARG A 339 0.04 2.98 -15.41
CA ARG A 339 -1.14 3.82 -15.66
C ARG A 339 -1.38 3.96 -17.16
N ASP A 340 -2.63 4.22 -17.54
CA ASP A 340 -2.96 4.49 -18.93
C ASP A 340 -2.20 5.73 -19.41
N HIS A 341 -1.65 5.67 -20.62
CA HIS A 341 -0.92 6.81 -21.17
C HIS A 341 -1.87 7.93 -21.60
N GLY A 342 -1.52 9.17 -21.24
CA GLY A 342 -2.19 10.39 -21.68
C GLY A 342 -3.58 10.62 -21.10
N VAL A 343 -3.89 10.12 -19.89
CA VAL A 343 -5.21 10.33 -19.25
C VAL A 343 -5.59 11.80 -19.20
N LEU A 344 -4.68 12.66 -18.73
CA LEU A 344 -4.91 14.11 -18.68
C LEU A 344 -5.06 14.71 -20.07
N ARG A 345 -4.17 14.36 -21.02
CA ARG A 345 -4.24 14.86 -22.40
C ARG A 345 -5.54 14.48 -23.11
N LYS A 346 -6.04 13.26 -22.91
CA LYS A 346 -7.32 12.79 -23.47
C LYS A 346 -8.53 13.56 -22.90
N ARG A 347 -8.39 14.20 -21.73
CA ARG A 347 -9.45 14.93 -21.03
C ARG A 347 -9.03 16.38 -20.72
N SER A 348 -8.13 16.96 -21.51
CA SER A 348 -7.47 18.23 -21.20
C SER A 348 -8.48 19.35 -20.96
N ALA A 349 -9.47 19.48 -21.85
CA ALA A 349 -10.56 20.46 -21.71
C ALA A 349 -11.32 20.32 -20.40
N GLY A 350 -11.58 19.09 -19.95
CA GLY A 350 -12.25 18.82 -18.68
C GLY A 350 -11.40 19.28 -17.50
N TYR A 351 -10.12 18.88 -17.46
CA TYR A 351 -9.22 19.27 -16.37
C TYR A 351 -8.92 20.77 -16.34
N VAL A 352 -8.79 21.42 -17.50
CA VAL A 352 -8.61 22.88 -17.59
C VAL A 352 -9.84 23.61 -17.05
N GLU A 353 -11.04 23.12 -17.35
CA GLU A 353 -12.27 23.68 -16.79
C GLU A 353 -12.38 23.44 -15.28
N THR A 354 -12.03 22.25 -14.79
CA THR A 354 -11.93 21.95 -13.36
C THR A 354 -10.95 22.89 -12.64
N MET A 355 -9.78 23.15 -13.23
CA MET A 355 -8.80 24.09 -12.69
C MET A 355 -9.36 25.51 -12.64
N ARG A 356 -10.05 25.95 -13.69
CA ARG A 356 -10.71 27.26 -13.72
C ARG A 356 -11.76 27.39 -12.60
N HIS A 357 -12.59 26.36 -12.41
CA HIS A 357 -13.58 26.31 -11.34
C HIS A 357 -12.94 26.35 -9.96
N ALA A 358 -11.90 25.54 -9.74
CA ALA A 358 -11.15 25.50 -8.49
C ALA A 358 -10.47 26.85 -8.20
N THR A 359 -9.82 27.47 -9.19
CA THR A 359 -9.21 28.80 -9.03
C THR A 359 -10.25 29.85 -8.65
N ALA A 360 -11.43 29.85 -9.27
CA ALA A 360 -12.50 30.79 -8.93
C ALA A 360 -12.97 30.59 -7.48
N LEU A 361 -13.34 29.36 -7.12
CA LEU A 361 -13.74 28.96 -5.77
C LEU A 361 -12.72 29.38 -4.71
N LEU A 362 -11.45 29.01 -4.93
CA LEU A 362 -10.40 29.22 -3.95
C LEU A 362 -10.00 30.69 -3.86
N THR A 363 -10.15 31.47 -4.93
CA THR A 363 -10.00 32.93 -4.90
C THR A 363 -11.08 33.60 -4.05
N GLU A 364 -12.35 33.19 -4.18
CA GLU A 364 -13.44 33.68 -3.31
C GLU A 364 -13.20 33.38 -1.82
N LEU A 365 -12.50 32.27 -1.55
CA LEU A 365 -12.06 31.85 -0.23
C LEU A 365 -10.78 32.56 0.27
N GLY A 366 -10.22 33.50 -0.52
CA GLY A 366 -8.97 34.19 -0.19
C GLY A 366 -7.72 33.30 -0.27
N LYS A 367 -7.78 32.22 -1.05
CA LYS A 367 -6.73 31.21 -1.25
C LYS A 367 -6.43 31.02 -2.74
N PRO A 368 -5.95 32.04 -3.47
CA PRO A 368 -5.74 31.94 -4.92
C PRO A 368 -4.83 30.75 -5.25
N ALA A 369 -5.33 29.82 -6.07
CA ALA A 369 -4.65 28.56 -6.36
C ALA A 369 -3.71 28.70 -7.56
N LEU A 370 -2.48 28.19 -7.42
CA LEU A 370 -1.41 28.27 -8.42
C LEU A 370 -1.12 26.87 -8.99
N MET A 371 -0.94 26.73 -10.30
CA MET A 371 -0.47 25.46 -10.89
C MET A 371 0.92 25.08 -10.34
N ALA A 372 1.14 23.78 -10.11
CA ALA A 372 2.36 23.30 -9.50
C ALA A 372 2.83 21.95 -10.05
N TYR A 373 4.03 21.55 -9.63
CA TYR A 373 4.61 20.23 -9.84
C TYR A 373 4.47 19.70 -11.28
N GLY A 374 3.92 18.49 -11.48
CA GLY A 374 3.81 17.86 -12.80
C GLY A 374 2.94 18.67 -13.77
N THR A 375 1.87 19.30 -13.25
CA THR A 375 0.98 20.17 -14.02
C THR A 375 1.73 21.41 -14.54
N LEU A 376 2.46 22.12 -13.66
CA LEU A 376 3.27 23.28 -14.06
C LEU A 376 4.44 22.87 -14.97
N LEU A 377 5.10 21.76 -14.67
CA LEU A 377 6.21 21.23 -15.45
C LEU A 377 5.77 20.94 -16.89
N GLY A 378 4.61 20.30 -17.06
CA GLY A 378 4.01 20.08 -18.38
C GLY A 378 3.73 21.40 -19.10
N ALA A 379 3.05 22.34 -18.43
CA ALA A 379 2.71 23.63 -19.01
C ALA A 379 3.94 24.42 -19.47
N VAL A 380 5.01 24.45 -18.68
CA VAL A 380 6.24 25.21 -18.99
C VAL A 380 7.13 24.48 -19.99
N ARG A 381 7.34 23.16 -19.83
CA ARG A 381 8.29 22.40 -20.65
C ARG A 381 7.71 21.91 -21.96
N GLU A 382 6.47 21.45 -21.94
CA GLU A 382 5.83 20.75 -23.07
C GLU A 382 4.67 21.54 -23.68
N GLY A 383 4.21 22.62 -23.02
CA GLY A 383 3.04 23.38 -23.44
C GLY A 383 1.71 22.62 -23.31
N ASP A 384 1.72 21.48 -22.61
CA ASP A 384 0.58 20.59 -22.41
C ASP A 384 0.78 19.80 -21.10
N PHE A 385 -0.23 19.08 -20.61
CA PHE A 385 -0.05 18.13 -19.51
C PHE A 385 1.05 17.12 -19.85
N LEU A 386 1.78 16.63 -18.86
CA LEU A 386 2.75 15.55 -19.07
C LEU A 386 2.03 14.28 -19.53
N ALA A 387 2.60 13.58 -20.51
CA ALA A 387 1.94 12.42 -21.14
C ALA A 387 1.69 11.24 -20.18
N HIS A 388 2.53 11.11 -19.16
CA HIS A 388 2.52 10.01 -18.20
C HIS A 388 1.88 10.38 -16.85
N ASP A 389 1.42 11.63 -16.71
CA ASP A 389 0.89 12.17 -15.47
C ASP A 389 -0.60 11.84 -15.36
N ASP A 390 -1.07 11.56 -14.14
CA ASP A 390 -2.42 11.07 -13.86
C ASP A 390 -3.24 11.98 -12.93
N ASP A 391 -2.64 13.05 -12.40
CA ASP A 391 -3.24 14.02 -11.49
C ASP A 391 -3.00 15.48 -11.92
N VAL A 392 -3.76 16.38 -11.31
CA VAL A 392 -3.58 17.83 -11.46
C VAL A 392 -3.23 18.39 -10.10
N ASP A 393 -2.09 19.07 -10.03
CA ASP A 393 -1.52 19.61 -8.80
C ASP A 393 -1.64 21.13 -8.75
N MET A 394 -2.20 21.64 -7.65
CA MET A 394 -2.24 23.08 -7.39
C MET A 394 -1.81 23.42 -5.97
N LEU A 395 -1.20 24.59 -5.81
CA LEU A 395 -0.76 25.16 -4.55
C LEU A 395 -1.75 26.19 -4.02
N ILE A 396 -2.00 26.22 -2.70
CA ILE A 396 -2.87 27.22 -2.04
C ILE A 396 -2.16 27.92 -0.86
N PRO A 397 -2.07 29.26 -0.84
CA PRO A 397 -1.29 29.97 0.16
C PRO A 397 -1.98 29.98 1.52
N LEU A 398 -1.24 29.62 2.57
CA LEU A 398 -1.71 29.56 3.94
C LEU A 398 -0.76 30.34 4.84
N GLU A 399 -1.29 31.33 5.56
CA GLU A 399 -0.53 32.04 6.59
C GLU A 399 -0.36 31.13 7.81
N ALA A 400 0.74 30.41 7.84
CA ALA A 400 1.12 29.49 8.90
C ALA A 400 2.63 29.24 8.79
N ALA A 401 3.32 29.18 9.93
CA ALA A 401 4.75 28.85 9.97
C ALA A 401 4.98 27.33 10.11
N THR A 402 4.00 26.62 10.69
CA THR A 402 4.14 25.21 11.05
C THR A 402 2.97 24.36 10.57
N ARG A 403 3.21 23.05 10.53
CA ARG A 403 2.16 22.06 10.23
C ARG A 403 1.03 22.12 11.25
N GLU A 404 1.38 22.30 12.53
CA GLU A 404 0.47 22.36 13.65
C GLU A 404 -0.49 23.55 13.54
N GLU A 405 0.01 24.69 13.04
CA GLU A 405 -0.80 25.88 12.73
C GLU A 405 -1.65 25.69 11.47
N ALA A 406 -1.12 24.98 10.47
CA ALA A 406 -1.79 24.75 9.19
C ALA A 406 -3.01 23.81 9.28
N GLU A 407 -2.91 22.73 10.06
CA GLU A 407 -3.97 21.70 10.16
C GLU A 407 -5.37 22.26 10.48
N PRO A 408 -5.57 23.11 11.52
CA PRO A 408 -6.89 23.67 11.80
C PRO A 408 -7.41 24.60 10.69
N LEU A 409 -6.54 25.38 10.05
CA LEU A 409 -6.93 26.25 8.93
C LEU A 409 -7.36 25.43 7.72
N LEU A 410 -6.64 24.35 7.43
CA LEU A 410 -6.98 23.42 6.36
C LEU A 410 -8.27 22.66 6.67
N ALA A 411 -8.56 22.37 7.94
CA ALA A 411 -9.83 21.77 8.34
C ALA A 411 -11.01 22.68 8.02
N ALA A 412 -10.93 23.95 8.44
CA ALA A 412 -11.95 24.95 8.11
C ALA A 412 -12.11 25.11 6.59
N LEU A 413 -10.99 25.22 5.84
CA LEU A 413 -11.04 25.34 4.39
C LEU A 413 -11.73 24.14 3.72
N ARG A 414 -11.46 22.91 4.18
CA ARG A 414 -12.12 21.71 3.66
C ARG A 414 -13.63 21.73 3.90
N ASP A 415 -14.06 22.14 5.10
CA ASP A 415 -15.47 22.26 5.44
C ASP A 415 -16.15 23.30 4.53
N GLU A 416 -15.53 24.47 4.36
CA GLU A 416 -16.04 25.55 3.50
C GLU A 416 -16.12 25.16 2.01
N ILE A 417 -15.17 24.36 1.52
CA ILE A 417 -15.20 23.80 0.16
C ILE A 417 -16.35 22.78 0.04
N ALA A 418 -16.53 21.92 1.03
CA ALA A 418 -17.60 20.92 1.05
C ALA A 418 -19.00 21.56 1.11
N GLU A 419 -19.16 22.63 1.88
CA GLU A 419 -20.40 23.43 1.95
C GLU A 419 -20.79 24.05 0.60
N ARG A 420 -19.80 24.31 -0.26
CA ARG A 420 -20.02 24.78 -1.65
C ARG A 420 -20.26 23.62 -2.64
N GLY A 421 -20.47 22.40 -2.15
CA GLY A 421 -20.88 21.24 -2.94
C GLY A 421 -19.74 20.43 -3.57
N TRP A 422 -18.49 20.80 -3.33
CA TRP A 422 -17.34 20.02 -3.80
C TRP A 422 -17.12 18.81 -2.90
N LYS A 423 -16.73 17.66 -3.48
CA LYS A 423 -16.32 16.52 -2.65
C LYS A 423 -14.89 16.73 -2.18
N VAL A 424 -14.65 16.52 -0.90
CA VAL A 424 -13.33 16.65 -0.28
C VAL A 424 -12.88 15.28 0.23
N ALA A 425 -11.65 14.89 -0.11
CA ALA A 425 -11.06 13.64 0.35
C ALA A 425 -9.64 13.87 0.86
N ARG A 426 -9.31 13.28 2.02
CA ARG A 426 -7.93 13.21 2.51
C ARG A 426 -7.32 11.86 2.10
N PRO A 427 -6.38 11.83 1.15
CA PRO A 427 -5.82 10.57 0.65
C PRO A 427 -4.84 9.91 1.64
N ASN A 428 -4.28 10.69 2.56
CA ASN A 428 -3.22 10.27 3.48
C ASN A 428 -3.15 11.22 4.70
N ASN A 429 -2.15 11.02 5.57
CA ASN A 429 -1.90 11.87 6.74
C ASN A 429 -0.91 13.03 6.46
N GLN A 430 -0.76 13.46 5.21
CA GLN A 430 -0.02 14.67 4.83
C GLN A 430 -0.97 15.88 4.82
N LEU A 431 -0.43 17.05 4.47
CA LEU A 431 -1.22 18.28 4.43
C LEU A 431 -2.08 18.41 3.16
N ASN A 432 -1.73 17.70 2.08
CA ASN A 432 -2.46 17.73 0.83
C ASN A 432 -3.84 17.05 0.93
N PHE A 433 -4.78 17.47 0.08
CA PHE A 433 -6.12 16.90 0.01
C PHE A 433 -6.71 17.10 -1.38
N HIS A 434 -7.61 16.19 -1.76
CA HIS A 434 -8.25 16.24 -3.07
C HIS A 434 -9.59 16.97 -2.98
N ILE A 435 -9.88 17.77 -4.00
CA ILE A 435 -11.22 18.33 -4.23
C ILE A 435 -11.75 17.80 -5.56
N THR A 436 -13.02 17.40 -5.60
CA THR A 436 -13.70 16.97 -6.83
C THR A 436 -14.77 17.97 -7.20
N ASP A 437 -14.67 18.47 -8.42
CA ASP A 437 -15.63 19.42 -9.00
C ASP A 437 -16.97 18.72 -9.21
N PRO A 438 -18.08 19.26 -8.66
CA PRO A 438 -19.40 18.69 -8.85
C PRO A 438 -19.87 18.71 -10.31
N GLU A 439 -19.36 19.61 -11.16
CA GLU A 439 -19.79 19.74 -12.55
C GLU A 439 -19.05 18.77 -13.48
N THR A 440 -17.71 18.77 -13.43
CA THR A 440 -16.88 17.92 -14.30
C THR A 440 -16.68 16.50 -13.76
N GLY A 441 -16.90 16.29 -12.45
CA GLY A 441 -16.61 15.03 -11.75
C GLY A 441 -15.11 14.68 -11.68
N LEU A 442 -14.25 15.62 -12.06
CA LEU A 442 -12.80 15.50 -12.02
C LEU A 442 -12.25 16.05 -10.72
N HIS A 443 -11.08 15.55 -10.30
CA HIS A 443 -10.44 15.98 -9.07
C HIS A 443 -9.11 16.66 -9.32
N ILE A 444 -8.72 17.51 -8.37
CA ILE A 444 -7.44 18.22 -8.27
C ILE A 444 -6.85 17.93 -6.89
N ASP A 445 -5.53 17.73 -6.82
CA ASP A 445 -4.79 17.65 -5.56
C ASP A 445 -4.32 19.05 -5.14
N LEU A 446 -4.71 19.46 -3.93
CA LEU A 446 -4.36 20.75 -3.36
C LEU A 446 -3.26 20.59 -2.32
N PHE A 447 -2.18 21.33 -2.53
CA PHE A 447 -1.03 21.39 -1.66
C PHE A 447 -0.93 22.75 -0.97
N PRO A 448 -0.87 22.82 0.36
CA PRO A 448 -0.69 24.09 1.02
C PRO A 448 0.75 24.57 0.92
N LEU A 449 0.91 25.88 0.69
CA LEU A 449 2.15 26.60 0.95
C LEU A 449 2.03 27.32 2.29
N LEU A 450 2.90 26.98 3.23
CA LEU A 450 2.96 27.57 4.57
C LEU A 450 3.84 28.82 4.49
N VAL A 451 3.21 29.99 4.38
CA VAL A 451 3.88 31.27 4.15
C VAL A 451 4.32 31.88 5.49
N ASP A 452 5.62 32.06 5.66
CA ASP A 452 6.25 32.65 6.85
C ASP A 452 7.32 33.69 6.44
N GLY A 453 6.84 34.89 6.09
CA GLY A 453 7.70 35.98 5.62
C GLY A 453 8.44 35.62 4.32
N ASP A 454 9.77 35.74 4.34
CA ASP A 454 10.63 35.53 3.16
C ASP A 454 10.87 34.06 2.82
N ALA A 455 10.43 33.13 3.68
CA ALA A 455 10.47 31.70 3.44
C ALA A 455 9.06 31.09 3.42
N THR A 456 8.83 30.17 2.50
CA THR A 456 7.57 29.43 2.41
C THR A 456 7.87 27.93 2.44
N THR A 457 7.20 27.19 3.32
CA THR A 457 7.36 25.74 3.46
C THR A 457 6.25 25.01 2.72
N LEU A 458 6.63 24.04 1.88
CA LEU A 458 5.69 23.27 1.05
C LEU A 458 6.21 21.84 0.83
N HIS A 459 5.35 20.97 0.30
CA HIS A 459 5.77 19.63 -0.09
C HIS A 459 6.69 19.70 -1.32
N MET A 460 7.86 19.07 -1.25
CA MET A 460 8.81 19.00 -2.34
C MET A 460 9.15 17.53 -2.64
N GLU A 461 10.42 17.17 -2.78
CA GLU A 461 10.86 15.83 -3.14
C GLU A 461 10.38 14.80 -2.10
N LYS A 462 9.85 13.66 -2.57
CA LYS A 462 9.37 12.56 -1.70
C LYS A 462 8.34 13.01 -0.65
N MET A 463 7.50 13.99 -0.99
CA MET A 463 6.48 14.59 -0.10
C MET A 463 7.07 15.22 1.18
N LYS A 464 8.36 15.55 1.22
CA LYS A 464 8.97 16.21 2.37
C LYS A 464 8.61 17.68 2.39
N LEU A 465 8.22 18.19 3.56
CA LEU A 465 8.09 19.63 3.78
C LEU A 465 9.49 20.24 3.87
N ARG A 466 9.78 21.25 3.04
CA ARG A 466 10.99 22.06 3.17
C ARG A 466 10.72 23.52 2.80
N PRO A 467 11.47 24.46 3.39
CA PRO A 467 11.36 25.86 3.03
C PRO A 467 12.03 26.13 1.67
N ILE A 468 11.46 27.08 0.92
CA ILE A 468 12.06 27.74 -0.24
C ILE A 468 11.88 29.26 -0.11
N ALA A 469 12.59 30.04 -0.92
CA ALA A 469 12.40 31.48 -0.95
C ALA A 469 10.96 31.81 -1.38
N THR A 470 10.24 32.61 -0.59
CA THR A 470 8.85 33.02 -0.89
C THR A 470 8.77 33.70 -2.26
N SER A 471 9.80 34.44 -2.64
CA SER A 471 9.88 35.15 -3.94
C SER A 471 9.86 34.24 -5.17
N LEU A 472 10.12 32.93 -5.03
CA LEU A 472 9.96 31.98 -6.14
C LEU A 472 8.50 31.67 -6.43
N VAL A 473 7.61 31.85 -5.45
CA VAL A 473 6.21 31.43 -5.55
C VAL A 473 5.23 32.58 -5.46
N LEU A 474 5.49 33.56 -4.61
CA LEU A 474 4.60 34.70 -4.37
C LEU A 474 5.33 36.03 -4.63
N PRO A 475 4.62 37.04 -5.17
CA PRO A 475 3.23 37.00 -5.63
C PRO A 475 3.06 36.15 -6.89
N ALA A 476 1.90 35.49 -7.03
CA ALA A 476 1.63 34.62 -8.18
C ALA A 476 1.77 35.37 -9.52
N SER A 477 2.22 34.67 -10.55
CA SER A 477 2.24 35.13 -11.94
C SER A 477 1.08 34.52 -12.73
N GLU A 478 0.70 35.15 -13.85
CA GLU A 478 -0.28 34.57 -14.79
C GLU A 478 0.41 33.68 -15.81
N ILE A 479 -0.25 32.59 -16.19
CA ILE A 479 0.16 31.68 -17.27
C ILE A 479 -1.06 31.31 -18.11
N SER A 480 -0.87 31.28 -19.43
CA SER A 480 -1.89 30.78 -20.36
C SER A 480 -1.68 29.29 -20.58
N PHE A 481 -2.72 28.49 -20.32
CA PHE A 481 -2.68 27.05 -20.52
C PHE A 481 -3.97 26.59 -21.21
N HIS A 482 -3.83 25.98 -22.39
CA HIS A 482 -4.97 25.62 -23.27
C HIS A 482 -5.96 26.77 -23.51
N GLY A 483 -5.46 28.01 -23.59
CA GLY A 483 -6.27 29.22 -23.83
C GLY A 483 -6.96 29.79 -22.58
N THR A 484 -6.79 29.15 -21.41
CA THR A 484 -7.30 29.63 -20.12
C THR A 484 -6.20 30.35 -19.36
N ALA A 485 -6.52 31.51 -18.77
CA ALA A 485 -5.63 32.21 -17.85
C ALA A 485 -5.71 31.56 -16.46
N LEU A 486 -4.58 31.04 -15.98
CA LEU A 486 -4.40 30.43 -14.67
C LEU A 486 -3.25 31.12 -13.92
N LEU A 487 -3.11 30.84 -12.63
CA LEU A 487 -1.98 31.32 -11.84
C LEU A 487 -0.86 30.29 -11.80
N ALA A 488 0.38 30.75 -11.71
CA ALA A 488 1.60 29.98 -11.50
C ALA A 488 2.47 30.68 -10.43
N PRO A 489 3.49 29.98 -9.89
CA PRO A 489 4.53 30.59 -9.08
C PRO A 489 5.08 31.89 -9.68
N ALA A 490 5.53 32.81 -8.83
CA ALA A 490 6.14 34.08 -9.23
C ALA A 490 7.24 33.92 -10.30
N ASP A 491 8.07 32.90 -10.13
CA ASP A 491 9.09 32.47 -11.08
C ASP A 491 8.89 30.97 -11.39
N PRO A 492 8.12 30.62 -12.44
CA PRO A 492 7.81 29.24 -12.76
C PRO A 492 9.06 28.39 -13.03
N GLU A 493 10.04 28.93 -13.77
CA GLU A 493 11.28 28.21 -14.09
C GLU A 493 12.16 28.04 -12.86
N GLY A 494 12.30 29.09 -12.04
CA GLY A 494 13.01 29.03 -10.76
C GLY A 494 12.38 28.04 -9.79
N PHE A 495 11.04 28.01 -9.70
CA PHE A 495 10.32 27.03 -8.90
C PHE A 495 10.54 25.59 -9.39
N LEU A 496 10.51 25.36 -10.71
CA LEU A 496 10.78 24.04 -11.29
C LEU A 496 12.24 23.62 -11.08
N ALA A 497 13.20 24.54 -11.21
CA ALA A 497 14.60 24.27 -10.90
C ALA A 497 14.82 23.95 -9.42
N GLU A 498 14.12 24.64 -8.53
CA GLU A 498 14.13 24.35 -7.10
C GLU A 498 13.55 22.95 -6.80
N ARG A 499 12.47 22.55 -7.50
CA ARG A 499 11.76 21.27 -7.27
C ARG A 499 12.37 20.05 -7.93
N TYR A 500 12.92 20.21 -9.13
CA TYR A 500 13.39 19.13 -10.00
C TYR A 500 14.89 19.19 -10.28
N GLY A 501 15.59 20.20 -9.74
CA GLY A 501 17.00 20.44 -9.99
C GLY A 501 17.27 21.17 -11.31
N PRO A 502 18.54 21.52 -11.59
CA PRO A 502 18.92 22.34 -12.74
C PRO A 502 18.65 21.66 -14.10
N THR A 503 18.44 20.35 -14.12
CA THR A 503 18.16 19.56 -15.33
C THR A 503 16.67 19.36 -15.61
N TRP A 504 15.77 20.06 -14.91
CA TRP A 504 14.31 19.92 -15.03
C TRP A 504 13.77 20.00 -16.47
N GLY A 505 14.45 20.76 -17.33
CA GLY A 505 14.13 20.88 -18.76
C GLY A 505 14.38 19.59 -19.57
N THR A 506 15.10 18.62 -19.02
CA THR A 506 15.29 17.29 -19.59
C THR A 506 14.33 16.30 -18.93
N PRO A 507 13.48 15.58 -19.68
CA PRO A 507 12.56 14.60 -19.11
C PRO A 507 13.27 13.49 -18.36
N ASP A 508 12.95 13.34 -17.07
CA ASP A 508 13.32 12.20 -16.24
C ASP A 508 12.04 11.57 -15.62
N PRO A 509 11.49 10.51 -16.24
CA PRO A 509 10.31 9.81 -15.72
C PRO A 509 10.52 9.15 -14.35
N PHE A 510 11.77 9.02 -13.91
CA PHE A 510 12.15 8.32 -12.68
C PHE A 510 12.70 9.26 -11.59
N TYR A 511 12.57 10.59 -11.77
CA TYR A 511 13.09 11.60 -10.84
C TYR A 511 12.69 11.37 -9.37
N ASP A 512 11.41 11.07 -9.11
CA ASP A 512 10.88 10.81 -7.77
C ASP A 512 10.53 9.33 -7.57
N TRP A 513 11.36 8.43 -8.14
CA TRP A 513 11.12 7.00 -8.06
C TRP A 513 11.15 6.50 -6.60
N PRO A 514 10.23 5.60 -6.19
CA PRO A 514 10.04 5.28 -4.76
C PRO A 514 11.21 4.54 -4.08
N TRP A 515 12.17 4.03 -4.83
CA TRP A 515 13.37 3.38 -4.31
C TRP A 515 14.63 3.78 -5.07
N LYS A 516 15.80 3.54 -4.47
CA LYS A 516 17.08 3.87 -5.10
C LYS A 516 17.31 3.00 -6.33
N LEU A 517 17.62 3.63 -7.45
CA LEU A 517 18.09 2.99 -8.68
C LEU A 517 19.62 3.08 -8.74
N SER A 518 20.27 2.06 -9.29
CA SER A 518 21.74 1.95 -9.35
C SER A 518 22.37 2.91 -10.36
N ASP A 519 21.59 3.35 -11.34
CA ASP A 519 21.98 4.21 -12.48
C ASP A 519 21.37 5.61 -12.40
N ALA A 520 20.61 5.93 -11.35
CA ALA A 520 20.18 7.30 -11.08
C ALA A 520 21.36 8.13 -10.57
N SER A 521 21.54 9.32 -11.14
CA SER A 521 22.45 10.33 -10.58
C SER A 521 21.97 10.72 -9.18
N ASP A 522 22.90 10.79 -8.21
CA ASP A 522 22.62 11.16 -6.81
C ASP A 522 22.01 12.56 -6.66
#